data_AF-A0A0W8CVJ7-F1
#
_entry.id   AF-A0A0W8CVJ7-F1
#
_cell.length_a   1.000
_cell.length_b   1.000
_cell.length_c   1.000
_cell.angle_alpha   90.00
_cell.angle_beta   90.00
_cell.angle_gamma   90.00
#
_symmetry.space_group_name_H-M   'P 1'
#
loop_
_entity.id
_entity.type
_entity.pdbx_description
1 polymer ?
#
loop_
_entity_poly.entity_id
_entity_poly.type
_entity_poly.pdbx_seq_one_letter_code
_entity_poly.pdbx_strand_id
1 'polypeptide(L)'
;MSSIALRLGRRVLLSSRHARSFANSNADAGFSYPGARSLEQIVKMELLESEQAPKIRSIWEEFHADKDDAVATTLDVSEFQALVKRAEAAPYFIFPVYRQEGFFNMLCQFQQSCFLITYLEAFKENPAPRHPALPSHSSYQDDQLYEHVDMFNNKPDQFDFEAYRVMLQNTTEA
;
A
#
# COMPACT_ATOMS: atom_id res chain seq x y z
N MET A 1 81.44 -25.67 -14.10
CA MET A 1 81.21 -26.97 -13.43
C MET A 1 80.42 -26.70 -12.16
N SER A 2 79.38 -27.49 -11.92
CA SER A 2 78.44 -27.46 -10.79
C SER A 2 77.26 -26.49 -10.84
N SER A 3 76.12 -27.17 -10.76
CA SER A 3 74.72 -26.77 -10.74
C SER A 3 74.23 -26.67 -9.28
N ILE A 4 72.91 -26.51 -9.13
CA ILE A 4 72.04 -26.71 -7.94
C ILE A 4 71.55 -25.37 -7.32
N ALA A 5 70.27 -25.11 -7.05
CA ALA A 5 69.00 -25.74 -7.43
C ALA A 5 67.82 -24.89 -6.86
N LEU A 6 66.62 -25.27 -7.30
CA LEU A 6 65.34 -25.27 -6.55
C LEU A 6 64.64 -23.92 -6.26
N ARG A 7 63.79 -23.52 -7.22
CA ARG A 7 62.59 -22.71 -6.94
C ARG A 7 61.51 -23.62 -6.36
N LEU A 8 61.10 -23.31 -5.13
CA LEU A 8 60.02 -23.95 -4.39
C LEU A 8 58.67 -23.66 -5.05
N GLY A 9 57.91 -24.72 -5.34
CA GLY A 9 56.49 -24.63 -5.68
C GLY A 9 55.60 -25.00 -4.49
N ARG A 10 54.36 -24.51 -4.51
CA ARG A 10 53.14 -25.10 -3.90
C ARG A 10 51.94 -24.26 -4.38
N ARG A 11 51.25 -24.66 -5.45
CA ARG A 11 50.03 -25.48 -5.44
C ARG A 11 49.09 -25.15 -4.27
N VAL A 12 48.12 -24.29 -4.55
CA VAL A 12 46.87 -24.15 -3.79
C VAL A 12 45.83 -25.03 -4.47
N LEU A 13 45.27 -26.00 -3.76
CA LEU A 13 44.10 -26.76 -4.20
C LEU A 13 43.07 -26.81 -3.06
N LEU A 14 41.91 -26.21 -3.38
CA LEU A 14 40.54 -26.66 -3.14
C LEU A 14 40.18 -27.14 -1.71
N SER A 15 39.45 -26.30 -0.99
CA SER A 15 38.43 -26.78 -0.05
C SER A 15 37.06 -26.41 -0.58
N SER A 16 36.30 -27.45 -0.91
CA SER A 16 34.91 -27.42 -1.34
C SER A 16 33.99 -27.03 -0.20
N ARG A 17 33.29 -25.89 -0.33
CA ARG A 17 32.06 -25.62 0.42
C ARG A 17 30.89 -25.55 -0.57
N HIS A 18 30.03 -26.55 -0.49
CA HIS A 18 28.69 -26.48 -1.08
C HIS A 18 27.88 -25.46 -0.28
N ALA A 19 27.83 -24.23 -0.75
CA ALA A 19 26.74 -23.32 -0.45
C ALA A 19 25.85 -23.30 -1.70
N ARG A 20 24.62 -23.82 -1.57
CA ARG A 20 23.61 -23.66 -2.62
C ARG A 20 23.32 -22.17 -2.75
N SER A 21 23.85 -21.58 -3.81
CA SER A 21 23.44 -20.28 -4.31
C SER A 21 22.00 -20.41 -4.81
N PHE A 22 21.06 -19.83 -4.09
CA PHE A 22 19.85 -19.31 -4.71
C PHE A 22 20.12 -17.83 -5.00
N ALA A 23 20.87 -17.59 -6.05
CA ALA A 23 20.87 -16.29 -6.71
C ALA A 23 19.49 -16.15 -7.37
N ASN A 24 18.58 -15.40 -6.74
CA ASN A 24 17.51 -14.78 -7.48
C ASN A 24 18.00 -13.40 -7.91
N SER A 25 18.68 -13.37 -9.06
CA SER A 25 18.99 -12.15 -9.76
C SER A 25 17.70 -11.59 -10.34
N ASN A 26 17.16 -10.56 -9.69
CA ASN A 26 16.42 -9.49 -10.35
C ASN A 26 16.79 -8.20 -9.62
N ALA A 27 17.98 -7.69 -9.96
CA ALA A 27 18.29 -6.30 -9.76
C ALA A 27 17.89 -5.57 -11.05
N ASP A 28 17.02 -4.57 -10.85
CA ASP A 28 16.56 -3.55 -11.79
C ASP A 28 15.44 -3.94 -12.78
N ALA A 29 14.22 -3.48 -12.49
CA ALA A 29 13.23 -2.96 -13.45
C ALA A 29 11.86 -2.79 -12.77
N GLY A 30 11.52 -1.54 -12.42
CA GLY A 30 10.13 -1.11 -12.22
C GLY A 30 9.44 -1.67 -10.97
N PHE A 31 8.98 -0.77 -10.11
CA PHE A 31 7.98 -1.08 -9.10
C PHE A 31 6.69 -1.54 -9.82
N SER A 32 6.59 -2.83 -10.13
CA SER A 32 5.32 -3.46 -10.41
C SER A 32 4.66 -3.63 -9.06
N TYR A 33 3.54 -2.92 -8.84
CA TYR A 33 2.66 -3.25 -7.71
C TYR A 33 2.47 -4.77 -7.76
N PRO A 34 2.85 -5.54 -6.72
CA PRO A 34 2.37 -6.89 -6.62
C PRO A 34 0.84 -6.71 -6.60
N GLY A 35 0.16 -7.19 -7.64
CA GLY A 35 -1.31 -7.16 -7.68
C GLY A 35 -1.83 -7.62 -6.33
N ALA A 36 -2.92 -7.01 -5.86
CA ALA A 36 -3.46 -7.24 -4.52
C ALA A 36 -3.38 -8.74 -4.18
N ARG A 37 -2.54 -9.07 -3.19
CA ARG A 37 -2.34 -10.47 -2.78
C ARG A 37 -3.69 -11.03 -2.36
N SER A 38 -4.03 -12.22 -2.85
CA SER A 38 -5.27 -12.85 -2.41
C SER A 38 -5.18 -13.20 -0.94
N LEU A 39 -6.32 -13.25 -0.24
CA LEU A 39 -6.36 -13.57 1.18
C LEU A 39 -5.68 -14.92 1.48
N GLU A 40 -5.87 -15.91 0.61
CA GLU A 40 -5.20 -17.22 0.62
C GLU A 40 -3.65 -17.16 0.63
N GLN A 41 -3.05 -16.11 0.08
CA GLN A 41 -1.60 -15.91 0.09
C GLN A 41 -1.09 -15.32 1.42
N ILE A 42 -2.00 -14.83 2.26
CA ILE A 42 -1.70 -14.14 3.51
C ILE A 42 -2.07 -15.01 4.72
N VAL A 43 -3.22 -15.69 4.65
CA VAL A 43 -3.75 -16.51 5.74
C VAL A 43 -4.12 -17.91 5.26
N LYS A 44 -4.10 -18.88 6.18
CA LYS A 44 -4.52 -20.26 5.90
C LYS A 44 -6.04 -20.34 5.95
N MET A 45 -6.69 -20.37 4.78
CA MET A 45 -8.16 -20.36 4.67
C MET A 45 -8.84 -21.48 5.46
N GLU A 46 -8.28 -22.70 5.42
CA GLU A 46 -8.84 -23.87 6.13
C GLU A 46 -8.99 -23.63 7.64
N LEU A 47 -8.07 -22.88 8.26
CA LEU A 47 -8.14 -22.54 9.67
C LEU A 47 -9.12 -21.38 9.89
N LEU A 48 -9.08 -20.38 9.01
CA LEU A 48 -9.90 -19.17 9.13
C LEU A 48 -11.40 -19.46 8.96
N GLU A 49 -11.77 -20.35 8.04
CA GLU A 49 -13.17 -20.74 7.77
C GLU A 49 -13.82 -21.47 8.94
N SER A 50 -13.01 -22.09 9.81
CA SER A 50 -13.50 -22.80 11.00
C SER A 50 -13.77 -21.89 12.20
N GLU A 51 -13.34 -20.63 12.11
CA GLU A 51 -13.41 -19.66 13.20
C GLU A 51 -14.62 -18.72 13.10
N GLN A 52 -15.01 -18.13 14.22
CA GLN A 52 -16.10 -17.14 14.26
C GLN A 52 -15.61 -15.75 13.84
N ALA A 53 -16.48 -14.94 13.24
CA ALA A 53 -16.14 -13.60 12.73
C ALA A 53 -15.38 -12.69 13.72
N PRO A 54 -15.74 -12.61 15.02
CA PRO A 54 -14.96 -11.81 15.99
C PRO A 54 -13.53 -12.32 16.17
N LYS A 55 -13.33 -13.64 16.11
CA LYS A 55 -12.01 -14.26 16.24
C LYS A 55 -11.16 -14.04 14.99
N ILE A 56 -11.77 -14.09 13.81
CA ILE A 56 -11.12 -13.77 12.53
C ILE A 56 -10.62 -12.32 12.54
N ARG A 57 -11.43 -11.37 13.03
CA ARG A 57 -11.02 -9.95 13.18
C ARG A 57 -9.77 -9.83 14.05
N SER A 58 -9.77 -10.42 15.25
CA SER A 58 -8.61 -10.36 16.15
C SER A 58 -7.36 -10.96 15.52
N ILE A 59 -7.47 -12.12 14.85
CA ILE A 59 -6.31 -12.75 14.16
C ILE A 59 -5.75 -11.81 13.08
N TRP A 60 -6.62 -11.14 12.32
CA TRP A 60 -6.21 -10.23 11.24
C TRP A 60 -5.51 -8.97 11.75
N GLU A 61 -6.05 -8.37 12.81
CA GLU A 61 -5.50 -7.17 13.45
C GLU A 61 -4.17 -7.48 14.14
N GLU A 62 -4.10 -8.56 14.94
CA GLU A 62 -2.87 -9.00 15.61
C GLU A 62 -1.76 -9.33 14.60
N PHE A 63 -2.08 -9.97 13.48
CA PHE A 63 -1.10 -10.31 12.44
C PHE A 63 -0.44 -9.08 11.78
N HIS A 64 -1.10 -7.92 11.78
CA HIS A 64 -0.55 -6.68 11.21
C HIS A 64 -0.10 -5.69 12.27
N ALA A 65 -0.43 -5.88 13.55
CA ALA A 65 -0.06 -4.98 14.63
C ALA A 65 1.46 -4.78 14.77
N ASP A 66 2.25 -5.83 14.54
CA ASP A 66 3.71 -5.80 14.66
C ASP A 66 4.43 -5.34 13.37
N LYS A 67 3.69 -4.93 12.32
CA LYS A 67 4.26 -4.50 11.05
C LYS A 67 4.29 -2.98 10.96
N ASP A 68 5.48 -2.43 10.73
CA ASP A 68 5.66 -0.97 10.58
C ASP A 68 5.13 -0.43 9.24
N ASP A 69 4.85 -1.29 8.27
CA ASP A 69 4.44 -0.95 6.91
C ASP A 69 2.97 -1.28 6.59
N ALA A 70 2.19 -1.73 7.58
CA ALA A 70 0.82 -2.16 7.38
C ALA A 70 -0.10 -1.72 8.51
N VAL A 71 -1.35 -1.42 8.14
CA VAL A 71 -2.46 -1.20 9.07
C VAL A 71 -3.58 -2.16 8.68
N ALA A 72 -4.21 -2.79 9.68
CA ALA A 72 -5.33 -3.69 9.47
C ALA A 72 -6.59 -3.16 10.14
N THR A 73 -7.70 -3.36 9.46
CA THR A 73 -9.05 -3.16 10.00
C THR A 73 -9.98 -4.16 9.30
N THR A 74 -11.21 -4.29 9.77
CA THR A 74 -12.25 -5.09 9.11
C THR A 74 -13.53 -4.28 8.99
N LEU A 75 -14.27 -4.56 7.91
CA LEU A 75 -15.52 -3.89 7.58
C LEU A 75 -16.66 -4.88 7.62
N ASP A 76 -17.84 -4.40 7.99
CA ASP A 76 -19.05 -5.17 7.83
C ASP A 76 -19.44 -5.26 6.35
N VAL A 77 -20.23 -6.28 6.01
CA VAL A 77 -20.62 -6.56 4.62
C VAL A 77 -21.32 -5.36 3.97
N SER A 78 -22.20 -4.69 4.71
CA SER A 78 -22.92 -3.51 4.23
C SER A 78 -21.99 -2.32 3.96
N GLU A 79 -21.01 -2.10 4.85
CA GLU A 79 -20.03 -1.02 4.71
C GLU A 79 -19.14 -1.26 3.50
N PHE A 80 -18.64 -2.50 3.33
CA PHE A 80 -17.81 -2.88 2.21
C PHE A 80 -18.56 -2.75 0.87
N GLN A 81 -19.82 -3.20 0.80
CA GLN A 81 -20.62 -3.06 -0.42
C GLN A 81 -20.89 -1.60 -0.77
N ALA A 82 -21.16 -0.75 0.22
CA ALA A 82 -21.33 0.68 0.01
C ALA A 82 -20.03 1.32 -0.49
N LEU A 83 -18.90 0.99 0.14
CA LEU A 83 -17.57 1.46 -0.25
C LEU A 83 -17.26 1.12 -1.72
N VAL A 84 -17.39 -0.15 -2.12
CA VAL A 84 -17.08 -0.59 -3.48
C VAL A 84 -17.98 0.10 -4.49
N LYS A 85 -19.29 0.15 -4.24
CA LYS A 85 -20.25 0.82 -5.13
C LYS A 85 -19.89 2.29 -5.34
N ARG A 86 -19.50 2.97 -4.27
CA ARG A 86 -19.10 4.39 -4.28
C ARG A 86 -17.78 4.60 -5.03
N ALA A 87 -16.82 3.71 -4.80
CA ALA A 87 -15.50 3.76 -5.42
C ALA A 87 -15.54 3.43 -6.92
N GLU A 88 -16.42 2.52 -7.33
CA GLU A 88 -16.68 2.25 -8.76
C GLU A 88 -17.36 3.42 -9.47
N ALA A 89 -18.29 4.11 -8.79
CA ALA A 89 -18.99 5.27 -9.34
C ALA A 89 -18.13 6.54 -9.40
N ALA A 90 -17.18 6.69 -8.48
CA ALA A 90 -16.34 7.88 -8.31
C ALA A 90 -14.90 7.46 -7.99
N PRO A 91 -14.11 7.00 -8.99
CA PRO A 91 -12.86 6.29 -8.76
C PRO A 91 -11.66 7.20 -8.44
N TYR A 92 -11.75 8.52 -8.62
CA TYR A 92 -10.65 9.43 -8.33
C TYR A 92 -10.99 10.38 -7.20
N PHE A 93 -10.04 10.71 -6.34
CA PHE A 93 -10.27 11.74 -5.35
C PHE A 93 -8.97 12.41 -4.92
N ILE A 94 -9.06 13.66 -4.47
CA ILE A 94 -7.93 14.38 -3.87
C ILE A 94 -8.30 14.76 -2.44
N PHE A 95 -7.39 14.49 -1.51
CA PHE A 95 -7.55 14.90 -0.12
C PHE A 95 -6.28 15.53 0.45
N PRO A 96 -6.41 16.48 1.39
CA PRO A 96 -5.30 17.06 2.11
C PRO A 96 -4.83 16.13 3.23
N VAL A 97 -3.51 15.98 3.37
CA VAL A 97 -2.87 15.35 4.53
C VAL A 97 -2.13 16.44 5.30
N TYR A 98 -2.57 16.69 6.54
CA TYR A 98 -2.04 17.75 7.38
C TYR A 98 -0.72 17.34 8.04
N ARG A 99 0.20 18.29 8.15
CA ARG A 99 1.47 18.17 8.87
C ARG A 99 1.52 19.19 10.02
N GLN A 100 2.65 19.26 10.73
CA GLN A 100 2.87 20.27 11.78
C GLN A 100 2.66 21.69 11.26
N GLU A 101 3.06 21.97 10.02
CA GLU A 101 2.79 23.24 9.33
C GLU A 101 2.28 22.96 7.91
N GLY A 102 1.06 23.40 7.61
CA GLY A 102 0.44 23.25 6.29
C GLY A 102 -0.10 21.85 6.00
N PHE A 103 -0.37 21.59 4.72
CA PHE A 103 -0.89 20.32 4.22
C PHE A 103 -0.28 20.03 2.85
N PHE A 104 -0.30 18.75 2.46
CA PHE A 104 0.02 18.34 1.09
C PHE A 104 -1.14 17.52 0.53
N ASN A 105 -1.35 17.60 -0.78
CA ASN A 105 -2.45 16.90 -1.43
C ASN A 105 -2.02 15.50 -1.88
N MET A 106 -2.85 14.53 -1.57
CA MET A 106 -2.73 13.18 -2.10
C MET A 106 -3.84 12.92 -3.10
N LEU A 107 -3.47 12.27 -4.20
CA LEU A 107 -4.39 11.71 -5.17
C LEU A 107 -4.66 10.26 -4.79
N CYS A 108 -5.94 9.90 -4.74
CA CYS A 108 -6.42 8.56 -4.54
C CYS A 108 -7.13 8.08 -5.80
N GLN A 109 -6.83 6.86 -6.21
CA GLN A 109 -7.46 6.19 -7.33
C GLN A 109 -7.91 4.80 -6.89
N PHE A 110 -9.20 4.52 -7.03
CA PHE A 110 -9.73 3.18 -6.95
C PHE A 110 -9.44 2.42 -8.24
N GLN A 111 -8.78 1.27 -8.13
CA GLN A 111 -8.50 0.39 -9.26
C GLN A 111 -8.79 -1.05 -8.86
N GLN A 112 -9.75 -1.68 -9.55
CA GLN A 112 -10.19 -3.06 -9.33
C GLN A 112 -10.67 -3.30 -7.89
N SER A 113 -9.76 -3.66 -6.98
CA SER A 113 -10.05 -4.00 -5.59
C SER A 113 -9.16 -3.25 -4.59
N CYS A 114 -8.40 -2.24 -5.03
CA CYS A 114 -7.51 -1.47 -4.15
C CYS A 114 -7.58 0.04 -4.42
N PHE A 115 -7.25 0.81 -3.38
CA PHE A 115 -7.03 2.24 -3.50
C PHE A 115 -5.53 2.51 -3.64
N LEU A 116 -5.13 3.07 -4.77
CA LEU A 116 -3.79 3.60 -4.99
C LEU A 116 -3.76 5.03 -4.47
N ILE A 117 -2.76 5.35 -3.67
CA ILE A 117 -2.59 6.71 -3.14
C ILE A 117 -1.21 7.20 -3.53
N THR A 118 -1.11 8.43 -4.01
CA THR A 118 0.17 9.04 -4.35
C THR A 118 0.15 10.55 -4.11
N TYR A 119 1.32 11.17 -4.00
CA TYR A 119 1.44 12.62 -3.87
C TYR A 119 1.01 13.30 -5.17
N LEU A 120 0.18 14.34 -5.09
CA LEU A 120 -0.28 15.06 -6.27
C LEU A 120 0.88 15.72 -7.03
N GLU A 121 1.86 16.24 -6.31
CA GLU A 121 3.07 16.84 -6.92
C GLU A 121 3.91 15.78 -7.63
N ALA A 122 4.09 14.60 -7.02
CA ALA A 122 4.81 13.49 -7.64
C ALA A 122 4.08 12.96 -8.88
N PHE A 123 2.74 12.91 -8.86
CA PHE A 123 1.91 12.51 -10.01
C PHE A 123 2.07 13.47 -11.20
N LYS A 124 2.19 14.79 -10.94
CA LYS A 124 2.42 15.80 -11.98
C LYS A 124 3.80 15.68 -12.63
N GLU A 125 4.83 15.32 -11.86
CA GLU A 125 6.19 15.13 -12.37
C GLU A 125 6.41 13.76 -13.02
N ASN A 126 5.74 12.73 -12.53
CA ASN A 126 5.78 11.38 -13.06
C ASN A 126 4.50 10.61 -12.67
N PRO A 127 3.64 10.19 -13.62
CA PRO A 127 2.39 9.49 -13.32
C PRO A 127 2.60 8.07 -12.72
N ALA A 128 3.85 7.61 -12.57
CA ALA A 128 4.16 6.40 -11.84
C ALA A 128 4.01 6.62 -10.30
N PRO A 129 3.20 5.82 -9.59
CA PRO A 129 2.94 6.05 -8.17
C PRO A 129 4.20 5.87 -7.32
N ARG A 130 4.52 6.84 -6.47
CA ARG A 130 5.48 6.69 -5.36
C ARG A 130 4.72 6.67 -4.03
N HIS A 131 4.99 5.61 -3.26
CA HIS A 131 4.55 5.25 -1.90
C HIS A 131 3.21 5.84 -1.39
N PRO A 132 2.17 5.00 -1.17
CA PRO A 132 0.91 5.45 -0.58
C PRO A 132 1.06 5.75 0.91
N ALA A 133 0.47 6.86 1.36
CA ALA A 133 0.18 7.15 2.76
C ALA A 133 -1.35 7.17 2.92
N LEU A 134 -1.87 6.45 3.92
CA LEU A 134 -3.31 6.36 4.22
C LEU A 134 -3.76 7.67 4.89
N PRO A 135 -4.82 8.32 4.37
CA PRO A 135 -6.20 8.01 4.74
C PRO A 135 -7.17 8.17 3.54
N SER A 136 -7.51 7.08 2.83
CA SER A 136 -8.49 7.12 1.72
C SER A 136 -9.84 6.50 2.05
N HIS A 137 -9.91 5.60 3.03
CA HIS A 137 -11.08 4.77 3.25
C HIS A 137 -12.26 5.53 3.88
N SER A 138 -11.99 6.45 4.82
CA SER A 138 -13.03 7.18 5.55
C SER A 138 -13.89 8.06 4.65
N SER A 139 -13.32 8.72 3.64
CA SER A 139 -14.07 9.60 2.74
C SER A 139 -15.09 8.87 1.86
N TYR A 140 -14.92 7.57 1.62
CA TYR A 140 -15.89 6.76 0.87
C TYR A 140 -16.92 6.08 1.78
N GLN A 141 -16.65 5.97 3.08
CA GLN A 141 -17.60 5.43 4.05
C GLN A 141 -18.60 6.48 4.55
N ASP A 142 -18.13 7.68 4.84
CA ASP A 142 -18.96 8.75 5.39
C ASP A 142 -19.79 9.44 4.29
N ASP A 143 -21.09 9.63 4.56
CA ASP A 143 -22.03 10.20 3.58
C ASP A 143 -21.71 11.67 3.24
N GLN A 144 -21.27 12.46 4.22
CA GLN A 144 -20.95 13.88 4.03
C GLN A 144 -19.62 14.03 3.30
N LEU A 145 -18.62 13.22 3.65
CA LEU A 145 -17.35 13.23 2.94
C LEU A 145 -17.50 12.71 1.50
N TYR A 146 -18.34 11.70 1.28
CA TYR A 146 -18.55 11.13 -0.04
C TYR A 146 -19.21 12.11 -1.02
N GLU A 147 -20.01 13.06 -0.54
CA GLU A 147 -20.61 14.08 -1.42
C GLU A 147 -19.54 14.88 -2.17
N HIS A 148 -18.43 15.21 -1.51
CA HIS A 148 -17.29 15.88 -2.14
C HIS A 148 -16.56 14.98 -3.14
N VAL A 149 -16.52 13.67 -2.89
CA VAL A 149 -15.97 12.68 -3.83
C VAL A 149 -16.84 12.60 -5.09
N ASP A 150 -18.16 12.53 -4.93
CA ASP A 150 -19.10 12.53 -6.06
C ASP A 150 -18.99 13.83 -6.87
N MET A 151 -18.94 14.99 -6.19
CA MET A 151 -18.76 16.28 -6.86
C MET A 151 -17.47 16.32 -7.66
N PHE A 152 -16.35 15.85 -7.10
CA PHE A 152 -15.07 15.84 -7.82
C PHE A 152 -15.11 15.03 -9.13
N ASN A 153 -15.79 13.88 -9.14
CA ASN A 153 -15.83 13.00 -10.31
C ASN A 153 -16.93 13.37 -11.31
N ASN A 154 -18.12 13.70 -10.82
CA ASN A 154 -19.34 13.76 -11.63
C ASN A 154 -19.89 15.18 -11.79
N LYS A 155 -19.50 16.12 -10.93
CA LYS A 155 -19.95 17.53 -10.95
C LYS A 155 -18.79 18.48 -10.64
N PRO A 156 -17.68 18.45 -11.42
CA PRO A 156 -16.45 19.15 -11.06
C PRO A 156 -16.62 20.66 -10.89
N ASP A 157 -17.58 21.27 -11.59
CA ASP A 157 -17.91 22.69 -11.46
C ASP A 157 -18.49 23.07 -10.08
N GLN A 158 -18.98 22.08 -9.32
CA GLN A 158 -19.54 22.25 -7.97
C GLN A 158 -18.53 21.87 -6.87
N PHE A 159 -17.41 21.25 -7.24
CA PHE A 159 -16.41 20.82 -6.27
C PHE A 159 -15.60 22.01 -5.75
N ASP A 160 -15.72 22.29 -4.46
CA ASP A 160 -14.89 23.25 -3.73
C ASP A 160 -13.92 22.51 -2.80
N PHE A 161 -12.63 22.57 -3.15
CA PHE A 161 -11.57 21.94 -2.38
C PHE A 161 -11.35 22.61 -1.02
N GLU A 162 -11.50 23.92 -0.91
CA GLU A 162 -11.30 24.64 0.35
C GLU A 162 -12.44 24.37 1.32
N ALA A 163 -13.68 24.28 0.83
CA ALA A 163 -14.83 23.87 1.63
C ALA A 163 -14.63 22.45 2.20
N TYR A 164 -14.18 21.50 1.37
CA TYR A 164 -13.84 20.14 1.82
C TYR A 164 -12.74 20.14 2.89
N ARG A 165 -11.67 20.92 2.68
CA ARG A 165 -10.54 21.04 3.60
C ARG A 165 -10.97 21.58 4.97
N VAL A 166 -11.83 22.59 5.01
CA VAL A 166 -12.34 23.16 6.25
C VAL A 166 -13.25 22.17 6.99
N MET A 167 -14.11 21.45 6.26
CA MET A 167 -14.95 20.41 6.86
C MET A 167 -14.11 19.31 7.54
N LEU A 168 -13.09 18.80 6.86
CA LEU A 168 -12.18 17.78 7.39
C LEU A 168 -11.50 18.20 8.70
N GLN A 169 -11.06 19.46 8.81
CA GLN A 169 -10.44 19.97 10.04
C GLN A 169 -11.42 19.97 11.20
N ASN A 170 -12.66 20.41 10.97
CA ASN A 170 -13.69 20.45 12.00
C ASN A 170 -14.06 19.05 12.51
N THR A 171 -14.03 18.02 11.64
CA THR A 171 -14.29 16.63 12.02
C THR A 171 -13.13 15.99 12.77
N THR A 172 -11.90 16.46 12.57
CA THR A 172 -10.70 15.91 13.23
C THR A 172 -10.44 16.57 14.60
N GLU A 173 -10.97 17.77 14.83
CA GLU A 173 -10.84 18.53 16.10
C GLU A 173 -12.00 18.29 17.10
N ALA A 174 -13.01 17.49 16.72
CA ALA A 174 -14.18 17.15 17.55
C ALA A 174 -14.03 15.76 18.20
#